data_AF-A0AAN0JVX2-F1
#
_entry.id   AF-A0AAN0JVX2-F1
#
_cell.length_a   1.000
_cell.length_b   1.000
_cell.length_c   1.000
_cell.angle_alpha   90.00
_cell.angle_beta   90.00
_cell.angle_gamma   90.00
#
_symmetry.space_group_name_H-M   'P 1'
#
loop_
_entity.id
_entity.type
_entity.pdbx_description
1 polymer ?
#
loop_
_entity_poly.entity_id
_entity_poly.type
_entity_poly.pdbx_seq_one_letter_code
_entity_poly.pdbx_strand_id
1 'polypeptide(L)'
;MFGDPHLVTLDGYNYTFNGHGEFTLVESTDKLLTVQVRLTEPPIKTSNESNTTLAVGGTVITAIAARHKESDTVQFEVADDELIALVNGDIINFSSLSEYQYHNLTIIKRDNTTLTATLSDQLTFTVKERNGMLSDISVALSHIYYGKTYGLLGQYNGKFNDDLYPKDGEYHISINSSIEVIHKEFGLTWIIDKPVDSIFTYSQFGGWNTYYKPDYTPLFEAKFDDLELEEEALQLWIIV
;
A
#
# COMPACT_ATOMS: atom_id res chain seq x y z
N MET A 1 6.55 5.31 7.48
CA MET A 1 6.87 3.96 6.96
C MET A 1 5.72 3.05 7.31
N PHE A 2 5.34 2.15 6.41
CA PHE A 2 4.21 1.23 6.59
C PHE A 2 4.50 -0.12 5.92
N GLY A 3 3.77 -1.15 6.30
CA GLY A 3 3.96 -2.54 5.91
C GLY A 3 2.86 -3.41 6.50
N ASP A 4 2.55 -4.55 5.91
CA ASP A 4 1.23 -5.15 6.14
C ASP A 4 0.84 -5.43 7.59
N PRO A 5 -0.43 -5.16 7.93
CA PRO A 5 -1.41 -4.29 7.25
C PRO A 5 -1.50 -2.91 7.93
N HIS A 6 -0.40 -2.45 8.52
CA HIS A 6 -0.34 -1.21 9.30
C HIS A 6 0.07 -0.05 8.42
N LEU A 7 -0.83 0.92 8.27
CA LEU A 7 -0.62 2.17 7.56
C LEU A 7 -0.40 3.31 8.55
N VAL A 8 0.51 4.22 8.20
CA VAL A 8 0.74 5.45 8.96
C VAL A 8 0.48 6.63 8.03
N THR A 9 -0.51 7.45 8.37
CA THR A 9 -0.88 8.65 7.61
C THR A 9 0.26 9.66 7.56
N LEU A 10 0.16 10.65 6.68
CA LEU A 10 1.17 11.70 6.51
C LEU A 10 1.34 12.55 7.78
N ASP A 11 0.30 12.62 8.63
CA ASP A 11 0.33 13.31 9.93
C ASP A 11 0.55 12.36 11.13
N GLY A 12 0.78 11.07 10.87
CA GLY A 12 1.28 10.11 11.86
C GLY A 12 0.22 9.26 12.57
N TYR A 13 -1.02 9.23 12.11
CA TYR A 13 -2.03 8.29 12.61
C TYR A 13 -1.73 6.87 12.10
N ASN A 14 -1.58 5.92 13.03
CA ASN A 14 -1.37 4.51 12.72
C ASN A 14 -2.69 3.75 12.78
N TYR A 15 -3.01 2.97 11.75
CA TYR A 15 -4.19 2.13 11.70
C TYR A 15 -3.97 0.88 10.84
N THR A 16 -4.81 -0.12 11.07
CA THR A 16 -4.78 -1.38 10.32
C THR A 16 -5.80 -1.35 9.19
N PHE A 17 -5.39 -1.72 7.97
CA PHE A 17 -6.29 -1.85 6.82
C PHE A 17 -5.98 -3.11 5.99
N ASN A 18 -6.83 -4.12 6.12
CA ASN A 18 -6.73 -5.38 5.38
C ASN A 18 -7.67 -5.43 4.16
N GLY A 19 -7.54 -4.48 3.24
CA GLY A 19 -8.34 -4.47 2.00
C GLY A 19 -7.72 -5.37 0.93
N HIS A 20 -8.53 -6.08 0.14
CA HIS A 20 -8.04 -6.78 -1.05
C HIS A 20 -8.36 -5.97 -2.31
N GLY A 21 -7.32 -5.44 -2.96
CA GLY A 21 -7.44 -4.73 -4.22
C GLY A 21 -6.44 -3.61 -4.38
N GLU A 22 -6.74 -2.69 -5.30
CA GLU A 22 -5.91 -1.54 -5.58
C GLU A 22 -6.59 -0.29 -5.04
N PHE A 23 -5.83 0.55 -4.34
CA PHE A 23 -6.36 1.68 -3.59
C PHE A 23 -5.54 2.94 -3.86
N THR A 24 -6.20 4.09 -3.82
CA THR A 24 -5.52 5.39 -3.81
C THR A 24 -4.85 5.61 -2.46
N LEU A 25 -3.52 5.56 -2.45
CA LEU A 25 -2.72 5.81 -1.26
C LEU A 25 -2.62 7.31 -0.97
N VAL A 26 -2.29 8.08 -2.02
CA VAL A 26 -2.23 9.55 -2.01
C VAL A 26 -2.68 10.07 -3.36
N GLU A 27 -3.56 11.07 -3.38
CA GLU A 27 -3.86 11.89 -4.55
C GLU A 27 -3.83 13.37 -4.15
N SER A 28 -3.27 14.23 -4.99
CA SER A 28 -3.34 15.67 -4.77
C SER A 28 -4.68 16.26 -5.21
N THR A 29 -5.15 17.31 -4.53
CA THR A 29 -6.39 18.05 -4.85
C THR A 29 -6.51 18.48 -6.31
N ASP A 30 -5.39 18.84 -6.94
CA ASP A 30 -5.28 19.25 -8.34
C ASP A 30 -5.05 18.08 -9.31
N LYS A 31 -4.97 16.85 -8.79
CA LYS A 31 -4.73 15.59 -9.51
C LYS A 31 -3.41 15.57 -10.29
N LEU A 32 -2.44 16.39 -9.88
CA LEU A 32 -1.09 16.35 -10.43
C LEU A 32 -0.32 15.12 -9.94
N LEU A 33 -0.55 14.69 -8.70
CA LEU A 33 0.11 13.56 -8.08
C LEU A 33 -0.91 12.45 -7.78
N THR A 34 -0.58 11.22 -8.18
CA THR A 34 -1.32 10.02 -7.81
C THR A 34 -0.33 8.94 -7.37
N VAL A 35 -0.59 8.33 -6.21
CA VAL A 35 0.12 7.15 -5.70
C VAL A 35 -0.93 6.09 -5.35
N GLN A 36 -0.75 4.89 -5.86
CA GLN A 36 -1.66 3.76 -5.67
C GLN A 36 -0.91 2.57 -5.08
N VAL A 37 -1.61 1.78 -4.28
CA VAL A 37 -1.07 0.59 -3.63
C VAL A 37 -1.96 -0.60 -3.95
N ARG A 38 -1.35 -1.78 -4.11
CA ARG A 38 -2.03 -3.05 -4.34
C ARG A 38 -1.85 -3.94 -3.12
N LEU A 39 -2.98 -4.35 -2.55
CA LEU A 39 -3.07 -5.29 -1.45
C LEU A 39 -3.72 -6.60 -1.93
N THR A 40 -3.11 -7.73 -1.62
CA THR A 40 -3.60 -9.09 -1.99
C THR A 40 -3.52 -10.02 -0.79
N GLU A 41 -4.13 -11.19 -0.84
CA GLU A 41 -3.82 -12.22 0.17
C GLU A 41 -2.34 -12.61 0.10
N PRO A 42 -1.72 -12.99 1.24
CA PRO A 42 -0.33 -13.45 1.26
C PRO A 42 -0.15 -14.70 0.39
N PRO A 43 1.02 -14.87 -0.25
CA PRO A 43 1.31 -16.08 -1.00
C PRO A 43 1.17 -17.30 -0.09
N ILE A 44 0.39 -18.28 -0.53
CA ILE A 44 0.22 -19.55 0.20
C ILE A 44 1.56 -20.29 0.16
N LYS A 45 2.34 -20.19 1.23
CA LYS A 45 3.50 -21.05 1.44
C LYS A 45 2.97 -22.38 1.96
N THR A 46 2.87 -23.38 1.09
CA THR A 46 2.60 -24.76 1.52
C THR A 46 3.77 -25.22 2.38
N SER A 47 3.63 -25.18 3.71
CA SER A 47 4.50 -25.97 4.57
C SER A 47 4.20 -27.44 4.29
N ASN A 48 5.22 -28.25 4.02
CA ASN A 48 5.09 -29.70 3.84
C ASN A 48 4.67 -30.44 5.14
N GLU A 49 4.24 -29.70 6.16
CA GLU A 49 3.74 -30.21 7.42
C GLU A 49 2.39 -29.53 7.68
N SER A 50 1.35 -30.34 7.77
CA SER A 50 -0.09 -30.02 7.94
C SER A 50 -0.85 -29.55 6.69
N ASN A 51 -1.83 -30.38 6.28
CA ASN A 51 -2.91 -30.03 5.34
C ASN A 51 -3.92 -29.05 5.98
N THR A 52 -3.45 -28.00 6.65
CA THR A 52 -4.30 -26.91 7.12
C THR A 52 -3.98 -25.70 6.26
N THR A 53 -4.84 -25.44 5.28
CA THR A 53 -4.94 -24.12 4.65
C THR A 53 -5.42 -23.15 5.73
N LEU A 54 -4.48 -22.60 6.51
CA LEU A 54 -4.78 -21.45 7.35
C LEU A 54 -5.12 -20.32 6.38
N ALA A 55 -6.41 -20.00 6.29
CA ALA A 55 -6.85 -18.76 5.70
C ALA A 55 -6.27 -17.65 6.59
N VAL A 56 -5.11 -17.12 6.19
CA VAL A 56 -4.51 -15.96 6.81
C VAL A 56 -5.45 -14.81 6.47
N GLY A 57 -6.38 -14.48 7.36
CA GLY A 57 -7.46 -13.51 7.11
C GLY A 57 -6.98 -12.06 7.08
N GLY A 58 -5.88 -11.79 6.39
CA GLY A 58 -5.28 -10.46 6.21
C GLY A 58 -4.64 -10.33 4.85
N THR A 59 -4.20 -9.12 4.54
CA THR A 59 -3.62 -8.78 3.23
C THR A 59 -2.18 -8.31 3.34
N VAL A 60 -1.52 -8.50 2.21
CA VAL A 60 -0.21 -8.19 1.63
C VAL A 60 -0.07 -6.99 0.69
N ILE A 61 0.74 -5.97 0.93
CA ILE A 61 1.14 -5.00 -0.09
C ILE A 61 2.11 -5.70 -1.04
N THR A 62 1.69 -5.84 -2.29
CA THR A 62 2.47 -6.52 -3.34
C THR A 62 2.95 -5.58 -4.42
N ALA A 63 2.34 -4.40 -4.55
CA ALA A 63 2.79 -3.38 -5.49
C ALA A 63 2.47 -1.96 -5.03
N ILE A 64 3.28 -1.01 -5.49
CA ILE A 64 3.02 0.43 -5.41
C ILE A 64 3.31 1.05 -6.76
N ALA A 65 2.47 1.97 -7.20
CA ALA A 65 2.68 2.75 -8.41
C ALA A 65 2.50 4.24 -8.11
N ALA A 66 3.27 5.08 -8.79
CA ALA A 66 3.22 6.52 -8.65
C ALA A 66 3.37 7.22 -9.99
N ARG A 67 2.63 8.31 -10.15
CA ARG A 67 2.68 9.18 -11.32
C ARG A 67 2.52 10.63 -10.87
N HIS A 68 3.40 11.49 -11.36
CA HIS A 68 3.15 12.91 -11.44
C HIS A 68 2.73 13.23 -12.89
N LYS A 69 1.86 14.22 -13.10
CA LYS A 69 1.35 14.59 -14.44
C LYS A 69 2.46 14.90 -15.44
N GLU A 70 3.55 15.50 -14.93
CA GLU A 70 4.73 15.86 -15.70
C GLU A 70 5.86 14.84 -15.56
N SER A 71 5.59 13.60 -15.14
CA SER A 71 6.61 12.53 -15.05
C SER A 71 6.16 11.26 -15.77
N ASP A 72 7.13 10.40 -16.05
CA ASP A 72 6.83 9.00 -16.34
C ASP A 72 6.17 8.31 -15.12
N THR A 73 5.40 7.25 -15.39
CA THR A 73 4.78 6.43 -14.34
C THR A 73 5.75 5.36 -13.90
N VAL A 74 5.93 5.20 -12.59
CA VAL A 74 6.76 4.13 -12.00
C VAL A 74 5.88 3.16 -11.23
N GLN A 75 6.21 1.88 -11.30
CA GLN A 75 5.63 0.82 -10.50
C GLN A 75 6.75 -0.03 -9.91
N PHE A 76 6.65 -0.33 -8.62
CA PHE A 76 7.43 -1.38 -7.98
C PHE A 76 6.47 -2.48 -7.56
N GLU A 77 6.82 -3.72 -7.85
CA GLU A 77 6.02 -4.88 -7.45
C GLU A 77 6.90 -6.08 -7.13
N VAL A 78 6.33 -6.99 -6.35
CA VAL A 78 6.92 -8.30 -6.14
C VAL A 78 6.36 -9.27 -7.17
N ALA A 79 7.23 -9.82 -8.01
CA ALA A 79 6.90 -10.82 -9.00
C ALA A 79 7.86 -12.00 -8.86
N ASP A 80 7.32 -13.22 -8.76
CA ASP A 80 8.11 -14.45 -8.56
C ASP A 80 9.11 -14.36 -7.38
N ASP A 81 8.65 -13.81 -6.24
CA ASP A 81 9.46 -13.53 -5.03
C ASP A 81 10.63 -12.53 -5.23
N GLU A 82 10.65 -11.79 -6.36
CA GLU A 82 11.65 -10.75 -6.63
C GLU A 82 11.02 -9.35 -6.70
N LEU A 83 11.75 -8.36 -6.17
CA LEU A 83 11.39 -6.95 -6.32
C LEU A 83 11.76 -6.45 -7.72
N ILE A 84 10.76 -6.10 -8.52
CA ILE A 84 10.94 -5.55 -9.86
C ILE A 84 10.47 -4.09 -9.95
N ALA A 85 11.01 -3.36 -10.93
CA ALA A 85 10.61 -2.01 -11.27
C ALA A 85 10.14 -1.93 -12.72
N LEU A 86 9.06 -1.19 -12.95
CA LEU A 86 8.55 -0.86 -14.26
C LEU A 86 8.46 0.65 -14.42
N VAL A 87 8.77 1.15 -15.62
CA VAL A 87 8.52 2.53 -16.03
C VAL A 87 7.67 2.53 -17.28
N ASN A 88 6.51 3.18 -17.22
CA ASN A 88 5.51 3.17 -18.30
C ASN A 88 5.17 1.76 -18.81
N GLY A 89 5.30 0.76 -17.92
CA GLY A 89 5.02 -0.66 -18.20
C GLY A 89 6.21 -1.49 -18.68
N ASP A 90 7.37 -0.88 -18.92
CA ASP A 90 8.58 -1.59 -19.30
C ASP A 90 9.42 -1.94 -18.06
N ILE A 91 9.79 -3.21 -17.93
CA ILE A 91 10.63 -3.70 -16.81
C ILE A 91 12.05 -3.14 -16.93
N ILE A 92 12.57 -2.60 -15.82
CA ILE A 92 13.96 -2.13 -15.71
C ILE A 92 14.90 -3.27 -15.38
N ASN A 93 15.99 -3.38 -16.13
CA ASN A 93 17.05 -4.33 -15.85
C ASN A 93 18.23 -3.65 -15.11
N PHE A 94 18.41 -3.95 -13.83
CA PHE A 94 19.51 -3.41 -13.00
C PHE A 94 20.84 -4.17 -13.11
N SER A 95 21.10 -4.89 -14.20
CA SER A 95 22.35 -5.65 -14.39
C SER A 95 23.59 -4.78 -14.52
N SER A 96 23.45 -3.57 -15.07
CA SER A 96 24.59 -2.71 -15.43
C SER A 96 24.70 -1.44 -14.58
N LEU A 97 23.56 -0.88 -14.18
CA LEU A 97 23.46 0.36 -13.42
C LEU A 97 22.54 0.17 -12.23
N SER A 98 22.86 0.84 -11.12
CA SER A 98 22.00 0.93 -9.94
C SER A 98 21.09 2.15 -9.96
N GLU A 99 21.22 3.04 -10.95
CA GLU A 99 20.41 4.24 -11.11
C GLU A 99 19.99 4.41 -12.57
N TYR A 100 18.72 4.76 -12.77
CA TYR A 100 18.15 5.09 -14.07
C TYR A 100 17.36 6.40 -13.99
N GLN A 101 17.52 7.24 -15.01
CA GLN A 101 16.82 8.52 -15.12
C GLN A 101 15.89 8.48 -16.34
N TYR A 102 14.67 8.96 -16.11
CA TYR A 102 13.53 9.01 -17.02
C TYR A 102 12.96 10.43 -17.02
N HIS A 103 11.82 10.68 -17.70
CA HIS A 103 11.22 12.00 -17.70
C HIS A 103 10.73 12.38 -16.29
N ASN A 104 11.44 13.31 -15.65
CA ASN A 104 11.20 13.76 -14.27
C ASN A 104 11.01 12.62 -13.26
N LEU A 105 11.75 11.53 -13.45
CA LEU A 105 11.73 10.34 -12.62
C LEU A 105 13.16 9.79 -12.52
N THR A 106 13.61 9.54 -11.30
CA THR A 106 14.86 8.83 -11.03
C THR A 106 14.55 7.60 -10.20
N ILE A 107 15.10 6.45 -10.59
CA ILE A 107 14.96 5.19 -9.87
C ILE A 107 16.34 4.70 -9.46
N ILE A 108 16.48 4.32 -8.19
CA ILE A 108 17.72 3.86 -7.59
C ILE A 108 17.49 2.49 -6.94
N LYS A 109 18.26 1.49 -7.37
CA LYS A 109 18.42 0.22 -6.66
C LYS A 109 19.45 0.38 -5.55
N ARG A 110 18.98 0.34 -4.30
CA ARG A 110 19.84 0.47 -3.11
C ARG A 110 20.55 -0.83 -2.79
N ASP A 111 19.83 -1.94 -2.92
CA ASP A 111 20.32 -3.32 -2.82
C ASP A 111 19.35 -4.26 -3.57
N ASN A 112 19.45 -5.57 -3.37
CA ASN A 112 18.60 -6.53 -4.07
C ASN A 112 17.14 -6.53 -3.63
N THR A 113 16.83 -6.01 -2.45
CA THR A 113 15.47 -5.99 -1.92
C THR A 113 14.93 -4.58 -1.73
N THR A 114 15.70 -3.54 -2.03
CA THR A 114 15.31 -2.15 -1.77
C THR A 114 15.43 -1.28 -3.02
N LEU A 115 14.33 -0.66 -3.41
CA LEU A 115 14.24 0.31 -4.50
C LEU A 115 13.74 1.66 -3.99
N THR A 116 14.25 2.74 -4.58
CA THR A 116 13.77 4.11 -4.37
C THR A 116 13.39 4.73 -5.70
N ALA A 117 12.28 5.46 -5.76
CA ALA A 117 11.95 6.35 -6.86
C ALA A 117 11.76 7.78 -6.35
N THR A 118 12.22 8.75 -7.14
CA THR A 118 11.98 10.18 -6.92
C THR A 118 11.40 10.78 -8.19
N LEU A 119 10.23 11.41 -8.08
CA LEU A 119 9.49 12.03 -9.18
C LEU A 119 9.57 13.56 -9.10
N SER A 120 8.94 14.25 -10.06
CA SER A 120 8.62 15.68 -9.98
C SER A 120 8.13 16.09 -8.59
N ASP A 121 8.37 17.35 -8.23
CA ASP A 121 7.86 17.92 -6.98
C ASP A 121 8.38 17.20 -5.71
N GLN A 122 9.48 16.46 -5.85
CA GLN A 122 10.19 15.74 -4.80
C GLN A 122 9.32 14.71 -4.07
N LEU A 123 8.31 14.12 -4.74
CA LEU A 123 7.76 12.85 -4.27
C LEU A 123 8.89 11.82 -4.30
N THR A 124 9.21 11.25 -3.13
CA THR A 124 10.13 10.13 -3.04
C THR A 124 9.44 8.99 -2.35
N PHE A 125 9.57 7.78 -2.88
CA PHE A 125 9.17 6.59 -2.16
C PHE A 125 10.24 5.51 -2.24
N THR A 126 10.38 4.79 -1.14
CA THR A 126 11.30 3.65 -1.00
C THR A 126 10.49 2.45 -0.58
N VAL A 127 10.73 1.32 -1.23
CA VAL A 127 10.12 0.04 -0.86
C VAL A 127 11.21 -0.96 -0.53
N LYS A 128 10.89 -1.88 0.37
CA LYS A 128 11.69 -3.05 0.68
C LYS A 128 10.87 -4.31 0.53
N GLU A 129 11.36 -5.25 -0.25
CA GLU A 129 10.82 -6.59 -0.35
C GLU A 129 11.33 -7.47 0.80
N ARG A 130 10.43 -8.29 1.33
CA ARG A 130 10.75 -9.38 2.23
C ARG A 130 9.70 -10.47 2.12
N ASN A 131 10.14 -11.70 1.83
CA ASN A 131 9.31 -12.91 1.85
C ASN A 131 8.14 -12.92 0.85
N GLY A 132 8.25 -12.22 -0.27
CA GLY A 132 7.20 -12.16 -1.30
C GLY A 132 6.23 -10.98 -1.16
N MET A 133 6.57 -9.98 -0.33
CA MET A 133 5.74 -8.79 -0.09
C MET A 133 6.59 -7.53 0.10
N LEU A 134 5.99 -6.35 -0.08
CA LEU A 134 6.62 -5.06 0.23
C LEU A 134 6.45 -4.75 1.73
N SER A 135 7.45 -5.13 2.53
CA SER A 135 7.36 -5.07 3.99
C SER A 135 7.64 -3.70 4.59
N ASP A 136 8.42 -2.85 3.92
CA ASP A 136 8.68 -1.48 4.38
C ASP A 136 8.50 -0.52 3.20
N ILE A 137 7.48 0.34 3.29
CA ILE A 137 7.21 1.39 2.32
C ILE A 137 7.30 2.74 3.02
N SER A 138 8.11 3.62 2.47
CA SER A 138 8.23 5.02 2.91
C SER A 138 7.81 5.92 1.78
N VAL A 139 6.88 6.85 2.04
CA VAL A 139 6.47 7.90 1.11
C VAL A 139 6.82 9.23 1.74
N ALA A 140 7.59 10.05 1.03
CA ALA A 140 7.97 11.39 1.43
C ALA A 140 7.49 12.39 0.38
N LEU A 141 6.79 13.43 0.83
CA LEU A 141 6.21 14.47 -0.01
C LEU A 141 6.84 15.82 0.34
N SER A 142 7.01 16.67 -0.67
CA SER A 142 7.37 18.07 -0.47
C SER A 142 6.25 18.84 0.22
N HIS A 143 6.61 19.89 0.96
CA HIS A 143 5.66 20.76 1.67
C HIS A 143 4.67 21.49 0.73
N ILE A 144 4.93 21.50 -0.59
CA ILE A 144 3.98 22.03 -1.58
C ILE A 144 2.64 21.28 -1.61
N TYR A 145 2.62 20.03 -1.13
CA TYR A 145 1.44 19.19 -0.98
C TYR A 145 0.72 19.38 0.37
N TYR A 146 1.25 20.21 1.27
CA TYR A 146 0.62 20.48 2.56
C TYR A 146 -0.78 21.09 2.38
N GLY A 147 -1.79 20.47 3.01
CA GLY A 147 -3.20 20.77 2.90
C GLY A 147 -3.83 20.38 1.57
N LYS A 148 -3.16 19.57 0.74
CA LYS A 148 -3.56 19.27 -0.63
C LYS A 148 -3.60 17.78 -0.97
N THR A 149 -3.58 16.88 0.00
CA THR A 149 -3.63 15.45 -0.23
C THR A 149 -4.93 14.83 0.26
N TYR A 150 -5.34 13.75 -0.39
CA TYR A 150 -6.33 12.80 0.10
C TYR A 150 -5.87 11.38 -0.19
N GLY A 151 -6.55 10.38 0.37
CA GLY A 151 -6.23 8.97 0.19
C GLY A 151 -6.10 8.24 1.51
N LEU A 152 -5.63 6.99 1.46
CA LEU A 152 -5.37 6.19 2.65
C LEU A 152 -4.32 6.81 3.59
N LEU A 153 -3.45 7.70 3.11
CA LEU A 153 -2.51 8.42 4.00
C LEU A 153 -3.02 9.78 4.50
N GLY A 154 -4.30 10.08 4.30
CA GLY A 154 -4.98 11.23 4.91
C GLY A 154 -4.63 12.59 4.29
N GLN A 155 -4.99 13.64 5.02
CA GLN A 155 -4.79 15.03 4.62
C GLN A 155 -3.53 15.56 5.27
N TYR A 156 -2.48 15.81 4.49
CA TYR A 156 -1.20 16.28 5.03
C TYR A 156 -1.30 17.71 5.55
N ASN A 157 -1.80 17.92 6.77
CA ASN A 157 -2.11 19.23 7.32
C ASN A 157 -1.61 19.40 8.77
N GLY A 158 -0.87 18.43 9.30
CA GLY A 158 -0.38 18.37 10.67
C GLY A 158 -1.44 17.97 11.72
N LYS A 159 -2.59 17.42 11.33
CA LYS A 159 -3.68 17.03 12.24
C LYS A 159 -4.19 15.62 11.94
N PHE A 160 -3.56 14.66 12.62
CA PHE A 160 -3.90 13.26 12.49
C PHE A 160 -5.37 12.89 12.81
N ASN A 161 -6.13 13.75 13.49
CA ASN A 161 -7.52 13.48 13.86
C ASN A 161 -8.54 13.72 12.73
N ASP A 162 -8.14 14.36 11.62
CA ASP A 162 -8.98 14.56 10.44
C ASP A 162 -8.55 13.74 9.21
N ASP A 163 -7.53 12.87 9.37
CA ASP A 163 -6.95 12.07 8.29
C ASP A 163 -7.88 11.01 7.72
N LEU A 164 -8.80 10.46 8.52
CA LEU A 164 -9.71 9.40 8.08
C LEU A 164 -10.90 9.99 7.31
N TYR A 165 -10.61 10.68 6.21
CA TYR A 165 -11.60 11.29 5.33
C TYR A 165 -11.99 10.34 4.19
N PRO A 166 -13.23 9.81 4.15
CA PRO A 166 -13.66 8.92 3.06
C PRO A 166 -13.70 9.64 1.71
N LYS A 167 -13.46 8.92 0.61
CA LYS A 167 -13.36 9.49 -0.75
C LYS A 167 -14.58 10.33 -1.15
N ASP A 168 -15.77 9.86 -0.80
CA ASP A 168 -17.06 10.52 -1.08
C ASP A 168 -17.81 10.89 0.22
N GLY A 169 -17.08 11.08 1.32
CA GLY A 169 -17.66 11.36 2.63
C GLY A 169 -17.91 12.85 2.90
N GLU A 170 -18.92 13.16 3.70
CA GLU A 170 -19.16 14.53 4.21
C GLU A 170 -18.35 14.83 5.48
N TYR A 171 -17.97 13.78 6.23
CA TYR A 171 -17.34 13.87 7.53
C TYR A 171 -16.16 12.89 7.64
N HIS A 172 -15.20 13.21 8.50
CA HIS A 172 -14.12 12.28 8.86
C HIS A 172 -14.65 11.18 9.78
N ILE A 173 -14.09 9.98 9.64
CA ILE A 173 -14.28 8.90 10.61
C ILE A 173 -13.44 9.21 11.84
N SER A 174 -14.01 8.98 13.03
CA SER A 174 -13.27 9.13 14.28
C SER A 174 -12.07 8.18 14.32
N ILE A 175 -10.90 8.69 14.70
CA ILE A 175 -9.70 7.88 14.94
C ILE A 175 -9.86 6.84 16.08
N ASN A 176 -10.92 6.95 16.89
CA ASN A 176 -11.26 6.00 17.94
C ASN A 176 -12.30 4.96 17.50
N SER A 177 -12.68 4.95 16.22
CA SER A 177 -13.57 3.94 15.64
C SER A 177 -12.90 2.55 15.64
N SER A 178 -13.71 1.49 15.59
CA SER A 178 -13.19 0.13 15.46
C SER A 178 -12.47 -0.07 14.12
N ILE A 179 -11.58 -1.07 14.05
CA ILE A 179 -10.87 -1.44 12.81
C ILE A 179 -11.88 -1.75 11.70
N GLU A 180 -12.99 -2.42 12.02
CA GLU A 180 -14.06 -2.71 11.06
C GLU A 180 -14.70 -1.44 10.49
N VAL A 181 -14.99 -0.43 11.32
CA VAL A 181 -15.54 0.85 10.87
C VAL A 181 -14.52 1.61 10.02
N ILE A 182 -13.27 1.71 10.47
CA ILE A 182 -12.20 2.36 9.69
C ILE A 182 -12.03 1.65 8.34
N HIS A 183 -12.08 0.33 8.31
CA HIS A 183 -11.98 -0.44 7.08
C HIS A 183 -13.15 -0.20 6.14
N LYS A 184 -14.40 -0.32 6.61
CA LYS A 184 -15.59 -0.26 5.76
C LYS A 184 -15.98 1.15 5.36
N GLU A 185 -15.92 2.09 6.28
CA GLU A 185 -16.43 3.46 6.09
C GLU A 185 -15.36 4.43 5.60
N PHE A 186 -14.07 4.11 5.77
CA PHE A 186 -12.96 4.92 5.26
C PHE A 186 -12.12 4.17 4.23
N GLY A 187 -11.43 3.10 4.61
CA GLY A 187 -10.41 2.45 3.77
C GLY A 187 -10.97 1.92 2.44
N LEU A 188 -12.07 1.18 2.48
CA LEU A 188 -12.72 0.64 1.27
C LEU A 188 -13.22 1.73 0.32
N THR A 189 -13.51 2.94 0.81
CA THR A 189 -13.94 4.05 -0.06
C THR A 189 -12.83 4.52 -1.01
N TRP A 190 -11.57 4.23 -0.68
CA TRP A 190 -10.41 4.54 -1.50
C TRP A 190 -10.06 3.45 -2.53
N ILE A 191 -10.87 2.41 -2.66
CA ILE A 191 -10.67 1.39 -3.69
C ILE A 191 -10.78 2.04 -5.08
N ILE A 192 -9.94 1.58 -6.01
CA ILE A 192 -10.01 1.97 -7.41
C ILE A 192 -11.15 1.18 -8.03
N ASP A 193 -12.30 1.83 -8.20
CA ASP A 193 -13.56 1.23 -8.65
C ASP A 193 -13.69 1.17 -10.18
N LYS A 194 -12.81 1.85 -10.91
CA LYS A 194 -12.83 1.90 -12.38
C LYS A 194 -11.44 1.58 -12.95
N PRO A 195 -11.34 0.72 -13.98
CA PRO A 195 -10.07 0.39 -14.61
C PRO A 195 -9.28 1.60 -15.14
N VAL A 196 -9.98 2.63 -15.64
CA VAL A 196 -9.36 3.84 -16.20
C VAL A 196 -8.62 4.69 -15.17
N ASP A 197 -8.99 4.54 -13.89
CA ASP A 197 -8.37 5.28 -12.79
C ASP A 197 -7.12 4.57 -12.26
N SER A 198 -6.89 3.31 -12.63
CA SER A 198 -5.67 2.57 -12.26
C SER A 198 -4.46 3.05 -13.06
N ILE A 199 -3.34 3.26 -12.37
CA ILE A 199 -2.04 3.57 -12.98
C ILE A 199 -1.11 2.36 -13.02
N PHE A 200 -1.59 1.19 -12.59
CA PHE A 200 -0.82 -0.04 -12.65
C PHE A 200 -0.70 -0.56 -14.08
N THR A 201 0.47 -1.10 -14.39
CA THR A 201 0.70 -1.99 -15.52
C THR A 201 0.35 -3.41 -15.10
N TYR A 202 -0.34 -4.12 -16.00
CA TYR A 202 -0.73 -5.51 -15.82
C TYR A 202 -0.02 -6.40 -16.85
N SER A 203 0.30 -7.63 -16.44
CA SER A 203 0.75 -8.65 -17.39
C SER A 203 -0.39 -9.08 -18.31
N GLN A 204 -0.06 -9.80 -19.39
CA GLN A 204 -1.07 -10.33 -20.31
C GLN A 204 -2.06 -11.33 -19.68
N PHE A 205 -1.78 -11.81 -18.46
CA PHE A 205 -2.56 -12.83 -17.78
C PHE A 205 -3.49 -12.25 -16.69
N GLY A 206 -3.51 -10.93 -16.52
CA GLY A 206 -4.32 -10.28 -15.51
C GLY A 206 -4.68 -8.85 -15.89
N GLY A 207 -5.50 -8.24 -15.04
CA GLY A 207 -5.92 -6.86 -15.18
C GLY A 207 -6.47 -6.34 -13.86
N TRP A 208 -6.98 -5.12 -13.88
CA TRP A 208 -7.67 -4.51 -12.74
C TRP A 208 -8.71 -5.45 -12.08
N ASN A 209 -9.47 -6.19 -12.89
CA ASN A 209 -10.51 -7.12 -12.42
C ASN A 209 -9.96 -8.31 -11.62
N THR A 210 -8.67 -8.63 -11.76
CA THR A 210 -8.01 -9.66 -10.95
C THR A 210 -7.93 -9.22 -9.49
N TYR A 211 -7.66 -7.93 -9.27
CA TYR A 211 -7.40 -7.38 -7.94
C TYR A 211 -8.64 -6.74 -7.30
N TYR A 212 -9.60 -6.26 -8.09
CA TYR A 212 -10.83 -5.65 -7.57
C TYR A 212 -11.69 -6.66 -6.78
N LYS A 213 -11.55 -6.67 -5.45
CA LYS A 213 -12.27 -7.52 -4.50
C LYS A 213 -12.95 -6.68 -3.39
N PRO A 214 -13.92 -5.83 -3.72
CA PRO A 214 -14.59 -4.96 -2.74
C PRO A 214 -15.33 -5.72 -1.64
N ASP A 215 -15.76 -6.97 -1.93
CA ASP A 215 -16.50 -7.82 -0.99
C ASP A 215 -15.57 -8.67 -0.08
N TYR A 216 -14.25 -8.55 -0.24
CA TYR A 216 -13.31 -9.23 0.64
C TYR A 216 -13.49 -8.73 2.08
N THR A 217 -13.69 -9.67 3.00
CA THR A 217 -13.85 -9.35 4.42
C THR A 217 -12.68 -9.96 5.20
N PRO A 218 -11.76 -9.15 5.74
CA PRO A 218 -10.68 -9.65 6.55
C PRO A 218 -11.16 -10.11 7.93
N LEU A 219 -10.29 -10.81 8.65
CA LEU A 219 -10.46 -11.03 10.08
C LEU A 219 -10.05 -9.75 10.81
N PHE A 220 -11.04 -9.00 11.31
CA PHE A 220 -10.80 -7.77 12.08
C PHE A 220 -10.23 -8.04 13.48
N GLU A 221 -10.50 -9.22 14.04
CA GLU A 221 -10.01 -9.68 15.32
C GLU A 221 -9.49 -11.10 15.16
N ALA A 222 -8.37 -11.40 15.83
CA ALA A 222 -7.86 -12.76 15.92
C ALA A 222 -8.87 -13.60 16.71
N LYS A 223 -9.40 -14.64 16.08
CA LYS A 223 -10.19 -15.65 16.78
C LYS A 223 -9.23 -16.75 17.21
N PHE A 224 -9.04 -16.87 18.51
CA PHE A 224 -8.27 -17.95 19.09
C PHE A 224 -9.24 -19.07 19.45
N ASP A 225 -9.02 -20.26 18.89
CA ASP A 225 -9.74 -21.46 19.32
C ASP A 225 -9.11 -22.06 20.61
N ASP A 226 -7.95 -21.52 21.01
CA ASP A 226 -7.18 -21.92 22.19
C ASP A 226 -6.90 -20.70 23.07
N LEU A 227 -7.42 -20.74 24.31
CA LEU A 227 -7.26 -19.68 25.30
C LEU A 227 -5.81 -19.46 25.72
N GLU A 228 -4.95 -20.49 25.65
CA GLU A 228 -3.53 -20.37 26.00
C GLU A 228 -2.78 -19.55 24.93
N LEU A 229 -3.13 -19.74 23.65
CA LEU A 229 -2.60 -18.93 22.54
C LEU A 229 -3.14 -17.49 22.55
N GLU A 230 -4.39 -17.29 23.00
CA GLU A 230 -4.95 -15.96 23.22
C GLU A 230 -4.18 -15.22 24.32
N GLU A 231 -3.93 -15.88 25.46
CA GLU A 231 -3.17 -15.30 26.57
C GLU A 231 -1.72 -14.98 26.18
N GLU A 232 -1.05 -15.85 25.42
CA GLU A 232 0.30 -15.59 24.90
C GLU A 232 0.33 -14.40 23.92
N ALA A 233 -0.64 -14.33 23.00
CA ALA A 233 -0.74 -13.23 22.05
C ALA A 233 -0.99 -11.88 22.75
N LEU A 234 -1.85 -11.86 23.78
CA LEU A 234 -2.13 -10.67 24.59
C LEU A 234 -0.91 -10.21 25.40
N GLN A 235 -0.07 -11.13 25.89
CA GLN A 235 1.16 -10.77 26.60
C GLN A 235 2.21 -10.11 25.68
N LEU A 236 2.26 -10.49 24.40
CA LEU A 236 3.17 -9.88 23.42
C LEU A 236 2.72 -8.46 23.02
N TRP A 237 1.42 -8.15 23.05
CA TRP A 237 0.88 -6.83 22.73
C TRP A 237 1.15 -5.76 23.79
N ILE A 238 1.41 -6.14 25.05
CA ILE A 238 1.69 -5.21 26.16
C ILE A 238 3.13 -4.64 26.09
N ILE A 239 4.00 -5.20 25.25
CA ILE A 239 5.45 -4.90 25.22
C ILE A 239 5.83 -3.94 24.06
N VAL A 240 4.87 -3.48 23.23
CA VAL A 240 5.11 -2.54 22.11
C VAL A 240 4.59 -1.14 22.41
#